data_AF-A0A6P4IHE0-F1
#
_entry.id   AF-A0A6P4IHE0-F1
#
_cell.length_a   1.000
_cell.length_b   1.000
_cell.length_c   1.000
_cell.angle_alpha   90.00
_cell.angle_beta   90.00
_cell.angle_gamma   90.00
#
_symmetry.space_group_name_H-M   'P 1'
#
loop_
_entity.id
_entity.type
_entity.pdbx_description
1 polymer ?
#
loop_
_entity_poly.entity_id
_entity_poly.type
_entity_poly.pdbx_seq_one_letter_code
_entity_poly.pdbx_strand_id
1 'polypeptide(L)'
;MRRVMETLRSTKNGKNCGGPKVYQNEKSCGGSKVYQFVEALRSTKLCCNPGLQKSDIRPFVVEGQQVGLVKSEVFKQLLKYPEVFCIRDCEQTKQGVVELNPAFRDYNERTEQLEKVLRNLRLEGLFPALQGWRDEYFEVKSEHRALLKMERAATPLFGVRKYGVDINGYVRHPTQGLCIWLQQRSNTKETWPGKWDNMVGGGLSVGFGIKETAIKEAAEEASIPSDLVKNLVSAGCVSFYFESRQGLFPNTEYVFDLELPVDFVPHNADGEVQAFELLPAKECVERVFTPDFKTTSAPVVIDFLIRHGHITADDVLDFTQIVELLHVPLQSLYTYKTRLELVQKQKQQQKKLTGNEDTNCNCDCLQSTKPTENGYKNGP
;
A
#
# COMPACT_ATOMS: atom_id res chain seq x y z
N MET A 1 -5.06 2.36 -21.08
CA MET A 1 -3.92 1.59 -21.63
C MET A 1 -3.80 1.60 -23.16
N ARG A 2 -4.70 2.22 -23.95
CA ARG A 2 -4.52 2.38 -25.42
C ARG A 2 -3.63 3.55 -25.86
N ARG A 3 -3.15 4.40 -24.95
CA ARG A 3 -2.43 5.64 -25.31
C ARG A 3 -0.91 5.63 -25.08
N VAL A 4 -0.34 4.48 -24.68
CA VAL A 4 1.11 4.32 -24.45
C VAL A 4 1.81 3.55 -25.58
N MET A 5 1.06 2.95 -26.51
CA MET A 5 1.61 2.03 -27.52
C MET A 5 1.80 2.62 -28.94
N GLU A 6 1.43 3.88 -29.21
CA GLU A 6 1.56 4.47 -30.55
C GLU A 6 2.90 5.16 -30.83
N THR A 7 3.76 5.35 -29.83
CA THR A 7 5.03 6.08 -30.01
C THR A 7 6.19 5.23 -30.54
N LEU A 8 6.02 3.91 -30.76
CA LEU A 8 7.09 3.01 -31.20
C LEU A 8 7.09 2.64 -32.69
N ARG A 9 6.39 3.39 -33.56
CA ARG A 9 6.32 3.10 -35.02
C ARG A 9 7.09 4.04 -35.95
N SER A 10 7.84 5.02 -35.46
CA SER A 10 8.60 5.90 -36.35
C SER A 10 9.99 6.19 -35.81
N THR A 11 10.94 5.29 -36.07
CA THR A 11 12.35 5.61 -36.36
C THR A 11 13.09 4.32 -36.70
N LYS A 12 13.06 3.92 -37.98
CA LYS A 12 14.13 3.13 -38.60
C LYS A 12 14.55 3.88 -39.86
N ASN A 13 15.74 4.46 -39.84
CA ASN A 13 16.67 4.57 -40.97
C ASN A 13 17.89 5.41 -40.59
N GLY A 14 19.11 4.88 -40.79
CA GLY A 14 20.29 5.73 -40.97
C GLY A 14 21.64 5.31 -40.37
N LYS A 15 22.28 4.32 -41.02
CA LYS A 15 23.74 4.22 -41.36
C LYS A 15 24.84 4.09 -40.29
N ASN A 16 25.71 3.12 -40.58
CA ASN A 16 26.99 2.70 -39.99
C ASN A 16 28.11 3.77 -39.99
N CYS A 17 29.02 3.67 -39.02
CA CYS A 17 30.49 3.72 -39.16
C CYS A 17 31.17 3.03 -37.93
N GLY A 18 32.24 2.26 -38.15
CA GLY A 18 32.75 1.22 -37.24
C GLY A 18 33.83 1.58 -36.21
N GLY A 19 34.06 0.63 -35.29
CA GLY A 19 35.09 0.57 -34.23
C GLY A 19 35.03 -0.80 -33.51
N PRO A 20 36.07 -1.23 -32.77
CA PRO A 20 36.51 -2.63 -32.70
C PRO A 20 35.62 -3.58 -31.88
N LYS A 21 35.61 -4.84 -32.33
CA LYS A 21 34.85 -5.98 -31.78
C LYS A 21 35.09 -6.17 -30.28
N VAL A 22 34.14 -5.67 -29.47
CA VAL A 22 33.93 -6.13 -28.10
C VAL A 22 33.03 -7.36 -28.17
N TYR A 23 33.45 -8.43 -27.50
CA TYR A 23 32.72 -9.70 -27.38
C TYR A 23 31.23 -9.46 -27.07
N GLN A 24 30.38 -9.64 -28.07
CA GLN A 24 28.94 -9.79 -27.89
C GLN A 24 28.70 -11.18 -27.30
N ASN A 25 28.62 -11.26 -25.98
CA ASN A 25 27.77 -12.26 -25.35
C ASN A 25 26.39 -11.62 -25.24
N GLU A 26 25.55 -11.85 -26.25
CA GLU A 26 24.11 -11.61 -26.17
C GLU A 26 23.52 -12.58 -25.15
N LYS A 27 23.61 -12.24 -23.85
CA LYS A 27 22.68 -12.76 -22.84
C LYS A 27 21.33 -12.10 -23.10
N SER A 28 20.47 -12.80 -23.83
CA SER A 28 19.17 -12.30 -24.24
C SER A 28 18.13 -12.32 -23.09
N CYS A 29 17.40 -11.21 -23.00
CA CYS A 29 15.96 -11.12 -22.66
C CYS A 29 15.42 -11.35 -21.23
N GLY A 30 16.21 -11.36 -20.16
CA GLY A 30 15.66 -11.22 -18.79
C GLY A 30 15.35 -9.76 -18.39
N GLY A 31 16.22 -8.82 -18.78
CA GLY A 31 16.17 -7.44 -18.30
C GLY A 31 14.98 -6.60 -18.78
N SER A 32 14.43 -6.87 -19.99
CA SER A 32 13.37 -6.02 -20.57
C SER A 32 12.02 -6.18 -19.85
N LYS A 33 11.66 -7.41 -19.45
CA LYS A 33 10.39 -7.71 -18.78
C LYS A 33 10.40 -7.34 -17.31
N VAL A 34 11.50 -7.64 -16.61
CA VAL A 34 11.71 -7.21 -15.22
C VAL A 34 11.69 -5.69 -15.13
N TYR A 35 12.34 -4.99 -16.07
CA TYR A 35 12.28 -3.53 -16.17
C TYR A 35 10.85 -3.02 -16.39
N GLN A 36 10.07 -3.62 -17.30
CA GLN A 36 8.66 -3.24 -17.49
C GLN A 36 7.81 -3.45 -16.24
N PHE A 37 8.08 -4.48 -15.45
CA PHE A 37 7.42 -4.71 -14.17
C PHE A 37 7.85 -3.72 -13.10
N VAL A 38 9.15 -3.43 -13.01
CA VAL A 38 9.67 -2.34 -12.18
C VAL A 38 9.02 -1.03 -12.57
N GLU A 39 8.85 -0.74 -13.86
CA GLU A 39 8.13 0.44 -14.35
C GLU A 39 6.64 0.40 -14.02
N ALA A 40 5.97 -0.76 -14.06
CA ALA A 40 4.60 -0.90 -13.62
C ALA A 40 4.45 -0.66 -12.10
N LEU A 41 5.38 -1.19 -11.31
CA LEU A 41 5.49 -0.96 -9.87
C LEU A 41 5.97 0.47 -9.52
N ARG A 42 6.74 1.13 -10.40
CA ARG A 42 7.12 2.55 -10.29
C ARG A 42 5.95 3.45 -10.66
N SER A 43 5.17 3.13 -11.70
CA SER A 43 3.98 3.89 -12.09
C SER A 43 2.88 3.85 -11.02
N THR A 44 2.98 2.89 -10.10
CA THR A 44 2.11 2.74 -8.91
C THR A 44 2.70 3.39 -7.65
N LYS A 45 3.99 3.74 -7.67
CA LYS A 45 4.59 4.74 -6.77
C LYS A 45 4.35 6.13 -7.34
N LEU A 46 3.46 6.92 -6.75
CA LEU A 46 3.74 8.32 -6.38
C LEU A 46 2.53 8.94 -5.66
N CYS A 47 2.28 8.47 -4.44
CA CYS A 47 1.59 9.26 -3.42
C CYS A 47 2.46 9.52 -2.17
N CYS A 48 3.68 8.95 -2.13
CA CYS A 48 4.54 9.01 -0.94
C CYS A 48 5.93 9.61 -1.20
N ASN A 49 6.20 10.11 -2.41
CA ASN A 49 7.38 10.95 -2.63
C ASN A 49 7.03 12.40 -2.20
N PRO A 50 7.88 13.11 -1.44
CA PRO A 50 7.61 14.51 -1.04
C PRO A 50 7.41 15.50 -2.19
N GLY A 51 7.65 15.07 -3.45
CA GLY A 51 7.68 15.90 -4.64
C GLY A 51 6.61 15.65 -5.71
N LEU A 52 5.64 14.73 -5.55
CA LEU A 52 4.51 14.67 -6.50
C LEU A 52 3.36 15.58 -6.05
N GLN A 53 2.78 16.31 -7.01
CA GLN A 53 1.75 17.35 -6.84
C GLN A 53 0.81 17.04 -5.68
N LYS A 54 1.01 17.78 -4.57
CA LYS A 54 0.42 17.48 -3.28
C LYS A 54 -1.11 17.47 -3.31
N SER A 55 -1.82 18.08 -4.26
CA SER A 55 -3.18 18.63 -4.10
C SER A 55 -4.36 17.68 -3.85
N ASP A 56 -4.25 16.37 -4.05
CA ASP A 56 -5.45 15.53 -4.25
C ASP A 56 -5.72 14.42 -3.23
N ILE A 57 -4.93 14.30 -2.15
CA ILE A 57 -5.09 13.22 -1.18
C ILE A 57 -5.08 13.75 0.26
N ARG A 58 -6.06 13.30 1.06
CA ARG A 58 -6.27 13.72 2.45
C ARG A 58 -6.13 12.54 3.40
N PRO A 59 -5.55 12.71 4.60
CA PRO A 59 -5.59 11.67 5.63
C PRO A 59 -7.04 11.31 5.99
N PHE A 60 -7.33 10.01 6.08
CA PHE A 60 -8.54 9.50 6.70
C PHE A 60 -8.24 9.10 8.14
N VAL A 61 -8.97 9.70 9.08
CA VAL A 61 -8.71 9.60 10.52
C VAL A 61 -9.92 9.03 11.25
N VAL A 62 -9.66 8.12 12.19
CA VAL A 62 -10.65 7.54 13.10
C VAL A 62 -10.03 7.53 14.50
N GLU A 63 -10.73 8.08 15.50
CA GLU A 63 -10.20 8.24 16.87
C GLU A 63 -8.80 8.90 16.92
N GLY A 64 -8.59 9.95 16.10
CA GLY A 64 -7.30 10.63 15.99
C GLY A 64 -6.16 9.80 15.39
N GLN A 65 -6.42 8.57 14.93
CA GLN A 65 -5.45 7.72 14.25
C GLN A 65 -5.68 7.80 12.73
N GLN A 66 -4.61 8.02 11.96
CA GLN A 66 -4.72 7.88 10.50
C GLN A 66 -4.81 6.40 10.14
N VAL A 67 -5.89 6.05 9.46
CA VAL A 67 -6.18 4.68 9.03
C VAL A 67 -6.18 4.52 7.51
N GLY A 68 -6.14 5.63 6.77
CA GLY A 68 -6.15 5.61 5.31
C GLY A 68 -5.91 6.96 4.67
N LEU A 69 -6.30 7.04 3.40
CA LEU A 69 -6.12 8.16 2.49
C LEU A 69 -7.37 8.33 1.60
N VAL A 70 -7.87 9.55 1.49
CA VAL A 70 -9.06 9.90 0.70
C VAL A 70 -8.67 10.81 -0.44
N LYS A 71 -8.99 10.39 -1.66
CA LYS A 71 -8.77 11.20 -2.87
C LYS A 71 -9.82 12.30 -3.02
N SER A 72 -9.50 13.34 -3.77
CA SER A 72 -10.38 14.50 -4.04
C SER A 72 -11.77 14.12 -4.55
N GLU A 73 -11.89 13.11 -5.43
CA GLU A 73 -13.17 12.64 -5.97
C GLU A 73 -14.07 12.01 -4.89
N VAL A 74 -13.48 11.24 -3.96
CA VAL A 74 -14.19 10.66 -2.83
C VAL A 74 -14.55 11.75 -1.83
N PHE A 75 -13.60 12.62 -1.50
CA PHE A 75 -13.77 13.75 -0.58
C PHE A 75 -14.98 14.63 -0.94
N LYS A 76 -15.18 14.95 -2.22
CA LYS A 76 -16.33 15.74 -2.70
C LYS A 76 -17.68 15.11 -2.32
N GLN A 77 -17.76 13.79 -2.28
CA GLN A 77 -18.97 13.09 -1.87
C GLN A 77 -19.12 13.05 -0.35
N LEU A 78 -18.02 12.89 0.39
CA LEU A 78 -18.04 12.87 1.85
C LEU A 78 -18.49 14.21 2.46
N LEU A 79 -18.29 15.34 1.77
CA LEU A 79 -18.81 16.66 2.16
C LEU A 79 -20.34 16.70 2.32
N LYS A 80 -21.07 15.79 1.67
CA LYS A 80 -22.53 15.70 1.75
C LYS A 80 -23.02 15.06 3.07
N TYR A 81 -22.12 14.52 3.88
CA TYR A 81 -22.43 13.76 5.10
C TYR A 81 -21.75 14.41 6.34
N PRO A 82 -22.03 15.68 6.67
CA PRO A 82 -21.40 16.40 7.78
C PRO A 82 -21.69 15.78 9.15
N GLU A 83 -22.74 14.98 9.27
CA GLU A 83 -23.08 14.21 10.47
C GLU A 83 -22.16 12.99 10.69
N VAL A 84 -21.54 12.47 9.62
CA VAL A 84 -20.63 11.31 9.67
C VAL A 84 -19.17 11.72 9.57
N PHE A 85 -18.83 12.78 8.83
CA PHE A 85 -17.45 13.22 8.65
C PHE A 85 -17.22 14.65 9.14
N CYS A 86 -16.24 14.80 10.03
CA CYS A 86 -15.70 16.10 10.41
C CYS A 86 -14.50 16.43 9.51
N ILE A 87 -14.69 17.42 8.64
CA ILE A 87 -13.64 17.89 7.74
C ILE A 87 -12.98 19.11 8.38
N ARG A 88 -11.69 18.99 8.69
CA ARG A 88 -10.90 20.06 9.29
C ARG A 88 -9.85 20.56 8.33
N ASP A 89 -9.62 21.86 8.30
CA ASP A 89 -8.42 22.39 7.65
C ASP A 89 -7.18 21.88 8.38
N CYS A 90 -6.17 21.53 7.60
CA CYS A 90 -4.88 21.11 8.11
C CYS A 90 -3.87 22.12 7.61
N GLU A 91 -3.52 23.08 8.45
CA GLU A 91 -2.51 24.10 8.18
C GLU A 91 -1.18 23.48 7.70
N GLN A 92 -0.91 22.23 8.11
CA GLN A 92 0.33 21.51 7.83
C GLN A 92 0.34 20.84 6.44
N THR A 93 -0.78 20.27 6.00
CA THR A 93 -0.88 19.63 4.66
C THR A 93 -1.42 20.58 3.60
N LYS A 94 -1.98 21.74 4.01
CA LYS A 94 -2.74 22.67 3.17
C LYS A 94 -3.97 22.06 2.47
N GLN A 95 -4.38 20.84 2.86
CA GLN A 95 -5.39 20.05 2.14
C GLN A 95 -6.54 19.53 3.00
N GLY A 96 -6.51 19.83 4.29
CA GLY A 96 -7.53 19.34 5.21
C GLY A 96 -7.41 17.85 5.51
N VAL A 97 -8.22 17.39 6.46
CA VAL A 97 -8.26 16.03 6.99
C VAL A 97 -9.72 15.58 6.99
N VAL A 98 -9.94 14.32 6.63
CA VAL A 98 -11.25 13.69 6.72
C VAL A 98 -11.24 12.84 7.99
N GLU A 99 -11.95 13.27 9.03
CA GLU A 99 -12.09 12.51 10.26
C GLU A 99 -13.51 11.94 10.36
N LEU A 100 -13.63 10.65 10.67
CA LEU A 100 -14.92 10.08 11.06
C LEU A 100 -15.37 10.72 12.37
N ASN A 101 -16.65 11.11 12.46
CA ASN A 101 -17.18 11.92 13.56
C ASN A 101 -16.69 11.40 14.93
N PRO A 102 -15.89 12.19 15.67
CA PRO A 102 -15.29 11.75 16.93
C PRO A 102 -16.32 11.58 18.06
N ALA A 103 -17.58 11.95 17.85
CA ALA A 103 -18.67 11.64 18.76
C ALA A 103 -19.05 10.14 18.77
N PHE A 104 -18.73 9.38 17.72
CA PHE A 104 -19.01 7.94 17.67
C PHE A 104 -18.09 7.18 18.62
N ARG A 105 -18.67 6.49 19.60
CA ARG A 105 -17.97 6.02 20.80
C ARG A 105 -17.32 4.66 20.63
N ASP A 106 -17.97 3.76 19.89
CA ASP A 106 -17.53 2.37 19.81
C ASP A 106 -17.41 1.86 18.36
N TYR A 107 -16.82 0.67 18.25
CA TYR A 107 -16.53 0.00 16.99
C TYR A 107 -17.78 -0.22 16.13
N ASN A 108 -18.90 -0.57 16.75
CA ASN A 108 -20.14 -0.89 16.06
C ASN A 108 -20.81 0.38 15.54
N GLU A 109 -20.88 1.44 16.37
CA GLU A 109 -21.44 2.72 15.96
C GLU A 109 -20.68 3.31 14.77
N ARG A 110 -19.35 3.31 14.81
CA ARG A 110 -18.51 3.78 13.69
C ARG A 110 -18.73 2.99 12.42
N THR A 111 -18.83 1.66 12.55
CA THR A 111 -19.10 0.76 11.44
C THR A 111 -20.47 1.07 10.82
N GLU A 112 -21.51 1.15 11.64
CA GLU A 112 -22.89 1.35 11.16
C GLU A 112 -23.07 2.70 10.47
N GLN A 113 -22.53 3.78 11.05
CA GLN A 113 -22.64 5.13 10.49
C GLN A 113 -21.90 5.25 9.15
N LEU A 114 -20.70 4.66 9.07
CA LEU A 114 -19.95 4.61 7.83
C LEU A 114 -20.65 3.75 6.77
N GLU A 115 -21.18 2.59 7.16
CA GLU A 115 -21.86 1.67 6.23
C GLU A 115 -23.11 2.32 5.59
N LYS A 116 -23.88 3.11 6.34
CA LYS A 116 -25.01 3.89 5.80
C LYS A 116 -24.58 4.79 4.64
N VAL A 117 -23.47 5.51 4.82
CA VAL A 117 -22.91 6.36 3.75
C VAL A 117 -22.45 5.52 2.57
N LEU A 118 -21.72 4.44 2.81
CA LEU A 118 -21.21 3.56 1.75
C LEU A 118 -22.33 2.94 0.91
N ARG A 119 -23.44 2.53 1.54
CA ARG A 119 -24.62 2.02 0.86
C ARG A 119 -25.28 3.08 -0.01
N ASN A 120 -25.42 4.31 0.48
CA ASN A 120 -25.94 5.42 -0.32
C ASN A 120 -25.04 5.71 -1.54
N LEU A 121 -23.72 5.78 -1.33
CA LEU A 121 -22.76 5.98 -2.42
C LEU A 121 -22.76 4.84 -3.46
N ARG A 122 -23.04 3.60 -3.01
CA ARG A 122 -23.24 2.46 -3.90
C ARG A 122 -24.48 2.62 -4.77
N LEU A 123 -25.61 3.05 -4.17
CA LEU A 123 -26.86 3.30 -4.89
C LEU A 123 -26.74 4.42 -5.92
N GLU A 124 -25.96 5.47 -5.62
CA GLU A 124 -25.66 6.54 -6.58
C GLU A 124 -24.78 6.07 -7.75
N GLY A 125 -24.13 4.89 -7.66
CA GLY A 125 -23.36 4.31 -8.75
C GLY A 125 -22.06 5.05 -9.10
N LEU A 126 -21.61 5.97 -8.24
CA LEU A 126 -20.49 6.89 -8.54
C LEU A 126 -19.11 6.21 -8.53
N PHE A 127 -18.95 5.16 -7.73
CA PHE A 127 -17.67 4.49 -7.53
C PHE A 127 -17.72 3.05 -8.03
N PRO A 128 -16.92 2.69 -9.05
CA PRO A 128 -16.88 1.33 -9.58
C PRO A 128 -16.52 0.27 -8.54
N ALA A 129 -15.73 0.64 -7.52
CA ALA A 129 -15.34 -0.29 -6.46
C ALA A 129 -16.55 -0.80 -5.67
N LEU A 130 -17.50 0.08 -5.33
CA LEU A 130 -18.68 -0.25 -4.53
C LEU A 130 -19.67 -1.20 -5.23
N GLN A 131 -19.53 -1.40 -6.54
CA GLN A 131 -20.32 -2.39 -7.26
C GLN A 131 -19.87 -3.83 -6.98
N GLY A 132 -18.64 -4.03 -6.50
CA GLY A 132 -18.10 -5.33 -6.08
C GLY A 132 -18.39 -5.66 -4.62
N TRP A 133 -19.52 -5.22 -4.08
CA TRP A 133 -19.94 -5.45 -2.70
C TRP A 133 -20.24 -6.92 -2.46
N ARG A 134 -19.68 -7.52 -1.40
CA ARG A 134 -19.78 -8.97 -1.13
C ARG A 134 -20.29 -9.33 0.26
N ASP A 135 -20.68 -8.33 1.06
CA ASP A 135 -20.97 -8.50 2.49
C ASP A 135 -19.80 -9.15 3.25
N GLU A 136 -18.58 -8.90 2.74
CA GLU A 136 -17.31 -9.30 3.32
C GLU A 136 -16.61 -8.05 3.87
N TYR A 137 -16.19 -8.11 5.13
CA TYR A 137 -15.70 -6.94 5.84
C TYR A 137 -14.23 -7.11 6.21
N PHE A 138 -13.46 -6.03 6.05
CA PHE A 138 -12.08 -5.93 6.50
C PHE A 138 -11.98 -5.01 7.72
N GLU A 139 -11.06 -5.35 8.60
CA GLU A 139 -10.77 -4.54 9.77
C GLU A 139 -10.01 -3.27 9.40
N VAL A 140 -10.50 -2.12 9.86
CA VAL A 140 -9.81 -0.84 9.78
C VAL A 140 -9.08 -0.63 11.10
N LYS A 141 -7.76 -0.86 11.08
CA LYS A 141 -6.93 -0.91 12.28
C LYS A 141 -5.98 0.29 12.41
N SER A 142 -5.84 0.76 13.64
CA SER A 142 -4.65 1.50 14.09
C SER A 142 -3.47 0.54 14.28
N GLU A 143 -2.34 1.03 14.79
CA GLU A 143 -1.19 0.18 15.14
C GLU A 143 -1.53 -0.89 16.19
N HIS A 144 -2.43 -0.59 17.13
CA HIS A 144 -2.65 -1.44 18.31
C HIS A 144 -4.01 -2.13 18.36
N ARG A 145 -5.01 -1.64 17.62
CA ARG A 145 -6.37 -2.21 17.63
C ARG A 145 -7.21 -1.88 16.40
N ALA A 146 -8.21 -2.72 16.17
CA ALA A 146 -9.30 -2.44 15.25
C ALA A 146 -10.17 -1.29 15.76
N LEU A 147 -10.58 -0.41 14.84
CA LEU A 147 -11.38 0.78 15.12
C LEU A 147 -12.78 0.69 14.54
N LEU A 148 -12.95 0.03 13.40
CA LEU A 148 -14.23 -0.28 12.77
C LEU A 148 -13.99 -1.38 11.73
N LYS A 149 -15.06 -1.95 11.18
CA LYS A 149 -14.98 -2.73 9.95
C LYS A 149 -15.54 -1.97 8.77
N MET A 150 -15.00 -2.24 7.60
CA MET A 150 -15.40 -1.62 6.35
C MET A 150 -15.61 -2.72 5.31
N GLU A 151 -16.65 -2.58 4.50
CA GLU A 151 -16.90 -3.52 3.42
C GLU A 151 -15.70 -3.53 2.45
N ARG A 152 -15.28 -4.73 2.02
CA ARG A 152 -14.07 -4.98 1.24
C ARG A 152 -13.97 -4.10 0.01
N ALA A 153 -15.06 -3.93 -0.73
CA ALA A 153 -15.14 -3.15 -1.95
C ALA A 153 -15.07 -1.63 -1.70
N ALA A 154 -15.37 -1.17 -0.48
CA ALA A 154 -15.24 0.24 -0.08
C ALA A 154 -13.80 0.62 0.35
N THR A 155 -12.99 -0.34 0.79
CA THR A 155 -11.62 -0.08 1.27
C THR A 155 -10.75 0.75 0.32
N PRO A 156 -10.83 0.62 -1.02
CA PRO A 156 -10.01 1.42 -1.92
C PRO A 156 -10.37 2.91 -1.97
N LEU A 157 -11.61 3.28 -1.64
CA LEU A 157 -12.05 4.68 -1.60
C LEU A 157 -11.36 5.44 -0.46
N PHE A 158 -11.10 4.74 0.63
CA PHE A 158 -10.49 5.28 1.85
C PHE A 158 -9.01 4.92 1.96
N GLY A 159 -8.43 4.25 0.96
CA GLY A 159 -7.03 3.82 0.96
C GLY A 159 -6.64 3.18 2.28
N VAL A 160 -7.50 2.33 2.83
CA VAL A 160 -7.24 1.65 4.10
C VAL A 160 -6.28 0.51 3.85
N ARG A 161 -5.32 0.31 4.76
CA ARG A 161 -4.40 -0.84 4.71
C ARG A 161 -5.20 -2.14 4.75
N LYS A 162 -4.98 -2.98 3.74
CA LYS A 162 -5.59 -4.29 3.64
C LYS A 162 -4.57 -5.36 3.93
N TYR A 163 -5.07 -6.45 4.46
CA TYR A 163 -4.29 -7.63 4.75
C TYR A 163 -4.89 -8.82 4.01
N GLY A 164 -4.05 -9.71 3.54
CA GLY A 164 -4.44 -10.99 2.97
C GLY A 164 -3.36 -12.01 3.22
N VAL A 165 -3.59 -13.21 2.71
CA VAL A 165 -2.69 -14.33 2.79
C VAL A 165 -2.51 -14.92 1.40
N ASP A 166 -1.30 -15.36 1.10
CA ASP A 166 -1.00 -16.07 -0.13
C ASP A 166 -0.12 -17.28 0.17
N ILE A 167 -0.35 -18.38 -0.55
CA ILE A 167 0.43 -19.60 -0.45
C ILE A 167 1.17 -19.84 -1.77
N ASN A 168 2.49 -19.90 -1.71
CA ASN A 168 3.31 -20.46 -2.77
C ASN A 168 3.36 -21.98 -2.60
N GLY A 169 2.51 -22.70 -3.31
CA GLY A 169 2.63 -24.15 -3.41
C GLY A 169 3.68 -24.52 -4.46
N TYR A 170 4.65 -25.33 -4.06
CA TYR A 170 5.78 -25.67 -4.93
C TYR A 170 6.14 -27.15 -4.82
N VAL A 171 6.85 -27.65 -5.83
CA VAL A 171 7.28 -29.04 -5.94
C VAL A 171 8.77 -29.04 -6.30
N ARG A 172 9.55 -29.94 -5.67
CA ARG A 172 10.92 -30.24 -6.10
C ARG A 172 10.88 -31.38 -7.11
N HIS A 173 10.62 -31.05 -8.37
CA HIS A 173 10.50 -32.01 -9.45
C HIS A 173 11.86 -32.68 -9.74
N PRO A 174 11.93 -34.02 -9.89
CA PRO A 174 13.19 -34.73 -10.04
C PRO A 174 14.00 -34.34 -11.27
N THR A 175 13.34 -33.89 -12.34
CA THR A 175 14.00 -33.51 -13.61
C THR A 175 13.94 -32.01 -13.94
N GLN A 176 12.96 -31.28 -13.40
CA GLN A 176 12.74 -29.86 -13.73
C GLN A 176 13.27 -28.94 -12.63
N GLY A 177 13.64 -29.49 -11.46
CA GLY A 177 14.05 -28.71 -10.30
C GLY A 177 12.85 -28.10 -9.58
N LEU A 178 12.98 -26.86 -9.14
CA LEU A 178 11.91 -26.14 -8.45
C LEU A 178 10.79 -25.79 -9.45
N CYS A 179 9.58 -26.27 -9.18
CA CYS A 179 8.36 -25.91 -9.90
C CYS A 179 7.34 -25.29 -8.95
N ILE A 180 6.53 -24.36 -9.44
CA ILE A 180 5.57 -23.59 -8.65
C ILE A 180 4.19 -23.77 -9.28
N TRP A 181 3.19 -24.06 -8.45
CA TRP A 181 1.80 -24.06 -8.88
C TRP A 181 1.29 -22.63 -9.00
N LEU A 182 0.66 -22.33 -10.12
CA LEU A 182 -0.12 -21.12 -10.34
C LEU A 182 -1.57 -21.50 -10.60
N GLN A 183 -2.48 -20.64 -10.20
CA GLN A 183 -3.89 -20.79 -10.52
C GLN A 183 -4.31 -19.79 -11.59
N GLN A 184 -5.31 -20.14 -12.38
CA GLN A 184 -6.01 -19.21 -13.24
C GLN A 184 -7.38 -18.90 -12.63
N ARG A 185 -7.63 -17.63 -12.37
CA ARG A 185 -8.86 -17.14 -11.76
C ARG A 185 -10.05 -17.43 -12.66
N SER A 186 -11.18 -17.83 -12.07
CA SER A 186 -12.43 -17.99 -12.80
C SER A 186 -12.82 -16.71 -13.55
N ASN A 187 -13.41 -16.86 -14.74
CA ASN A 187 -13.95 -15.74 -15.51
C ASN A 187 -15.12 -15.02 -14.80
N THR A 188 -15.72 -15.63 -13.76
CA THR A 188 -16.80 -15.03 -12.97
C THR A 188 -16.31 -14.15 -11.81
N LYS A 189 -15.00 -14.17 -11.50
CA LYS A 189 -14.43 -13.30 -10.45
C LYS A 189 -14.66 -11.83 -10.78
N GLU A 190 -15.09 -11.05 -9.79
CA GLU A 190 -15.40 -9.62 -9.98
C GLU A 190 -14.13 -8.78 -10.14
N THR A 191 -12.98 -9.31 -9.71
CA THR A 191 -11.67 -8.69 -9.95
C THR A 191 -10.75 -9.66 -10.67
N TRP A 192 -10.10 -9.13 -11.70
CA TRP A 192 -9.10 -9.83 -12.51
C TRP A 192 -9.57 -11.20 -13.05
N PRO A 193 -10.76 -11.29 -13.69
CA PRO A 193 -11.26 -12.55 -14.24
C PRO A 193 -10.29 -13.13 -15.29
N GLY A 194 -10.07 -14.45 -15.26
CA GLY A 194 -9.23 -15.18 -16.21
C GLY A 194 -7.72 -14.96 -16.07
N LYS A 195 -7.27 -14.13 -15.12
CA LYS A 195 -5.83 -13.87 -14.91
C LYS A 195 -5.14 -14.97 -14.13
N TRP A 196 -3.83 -15.13 -14.37
CA TRP A 196 -2.95 -15.94 -13.55
C TRP A 196 -2.71 -15.31 -12.19
N ASP A 197 -2.63 -16.14 -11.15
CA ASP A 197 -2.58 -15.75 -9.74
C ASP A 197 -1.67 -16.73 -8.96
N ASN A 198 -1.36 -16.41 -7.71
CA ASN A 198 -0.73 -17.33 -6.76
C ASN A 198 -1.60 -18.58 -6.60
N MET A 199 -1.00 -19.74 -6.29
CA MET A 199 -1.75 -21.00 -6.16
C MET A 199 -3.00 -20.89 -5.28
N VAL A 200 -2.86 -20.21 -4.14
CA VAL A 200 -3.95 -19.92 -3.20
C VAL A 200 -3.76 -18.50 -2.69
N GLY A 201 -4.83 -17.71 -2.62
CA GLY A 201 -4.76 -16.38 -2.04
C GLY A 201 -6.11 -15.78 -1.63
N GLY A 202 -6.19 -15.24 -0.42
CA GLY A 202 -7.43 -14.74 0.16
C GLY A 202 -7.27 -13.46 0.99
N GLY A 203 -8.36 -12.70 1.11
CA GLY A 203 -8.40 -11.52 1.96
C GLY A 203 -8.54 -11.88 3.44
N LEU A 204 -7.94 -11.09 4.34
CA LEU A 204 -8.09 -11.31 5.78
C LEU A 204 -9.37 -10.63 6.29
N SER A 205 -10.48 -11.37 6.23
CA SER A 205 -11.79 -10.90 6.67
C SER A 205 -11.89 -10.78 8.21
N VAL A 206 -12.81 -9.94 8.68
CA VAL A 206 -13.12 -9.79 10.11
C VAL A 206 -13.45 -11.15 10.74
N GLY A 207 -12.88 -11.42 11.92
CA GLY A 207 -13.14 -12.63 12.69
C GLY A 207 -12.21 -13.81 12.41
N PHE A 208 -11.37 -13.74 11.37
CA PHE A 208 -10.45 -14.83 11.03
C PHE A 208 -9.00 -14.49 11.43
N GLY A 209 -8.28 -15.50 11.91
CA GLY A 209 -6.82 -15.43 12.12
C GLY A 209 -6.04 -15.62 10.81
N ILE A 210 -4.81 -15.12 10.75
CA ILE A 210 -3.97 -15.19 9.53
C ILE A 210 -3.78 -16.64 9.04
N LYS A 211 -3.32 -17.54 9.92
CA LYS A 211 -3.11 -18.95 9.56
C LYS A 211 -4.44 -19.69 9.30
N GLU A 212 -5.49 -19.30 10.01
CA GLU A 212 -6.84 -19.84 9.82
C GLU A 212 -7.36 -19.51 8.42
N THR A 213 -7.22 -18.25 7.98
CA THR A 213 -7.54 -17.83 6.61
C THR A 213 -6.71 -18.62 5.60
N ALA A 214 -5.39 -18.74 5.78
CA ALA A 214 -4.57 -19.50 4.83
C ALA A 214 -5.03 -20.97 4.69
N ILE A 215 -5.39 -21.62 5.80
CA ILE A 215 -5.90 -23.01 5.79
C ILE A 215 -7.27 -23.09 5.10
N LYS A 216 -8.19 -22.16 5.39
CA LYS A 216 -9.51 -22.08 4.75
C LYS A 216 -9.37 -21.95 3.24
N GLU A 217 -8.62 -20.95 2.77
CA GLU A 217 -8.44 -20.68 1.34
C GLU A 217 -7.72 -21.84 0.64
N ALA A 218 -6.78 -22.52 1.31
CA ALA A 218 -6.11 -23.71 0.78
C ALA A 218 -7.08 -24.86 0.50
N ALA A 219 -8.09 -25.03 1.34
CA ALA A 219 -9.12 -26.03 1.16
C ALA A 219 -10.11 -25.65 0.05
N GLU A 220 -10.51 -24.37 -0.01
CA GLU A 220 -11.52 -23.88 -0.96
C GLU A 220 -10.98 -23.75 -2.39
N GLU A 221 -9.84 -23.06 -2.58
CA GLU A 221 -9.34 -22.77 -3.92
C GLU A 221 -8.63 -23.99 -4.54
N ALA A 222 -7.92 -24.79 -3.75
CA ALA A 222 -7.02 -25.83 -4.26
C ALA A 222 -7.23 -27.24 -3.68
N SER A 223 -8.25 -27.45 -2.83
CA SER A 223 -8.55 -28.75 -2.19
C SER A 223 -7.36 -29.36 -1.46
N ILE A 224 -6.51 -28.53 -0.82
CA ILE A 224 -5.34 -29.01 -0.10
C ILE A 224 -5.80 -29.72 1.18
N PRO A 225 -5.50 -31.02 1.35
CA PRO A 225 -5.97 -31.78 2.49
C PRO A 225 -5.20 -31.43 3.77
N SER A 226 -5.82 -31.71 4.91
CA SER A 226 -5.31 -31.33 6.24
C SER A 226 -3.92 -31.90 6.57
N ASP A 227 -3.59 -33.06 6.02
CA ASP A 227 -2.30 -33.72 6.20
C ASP A 227 -1.16 -33.05 5.43
N LEU A 228 -1.46 -32.32 4.35
CA LEU A 228 -0.50 -31.49 3.62
C LEU A 228 -0.43 -30.08 4.21
N VAL A 229 -1.58 -29.45 4.49
CA VAL A 229 -1.62 -28.05 4.96
C VAL A 229 -0.92 -27.87 6.33
N LYS A 230 -0.76 -28.93 7.13
CA LYS A 230 0.00 -28.87 8.39
C LYS A 230 1.48 -28.50 8.19
N ASN A 231 2.02 -28.72 6.99
CA ASN A 231 3.40 -28.40 6.62
C ASN A 231 3.58 -26.95 6.13
N LEU A 232 2.53 -26.13 6.18
CA LEU A 232 2.56 -24.73 5.79
C LEU A 232 3.60 -23.94 6.63
N VAL A 233 4.55 -23.30 5.96
CA VAL A 233 5.61 -22.51 6.60
C VAL A 233 5.38 -21.03 6.34
N SER A 234 5.48 -20.19 7.38
CA SER A 234 5.44 -18.73 7.19
C SER A 234 6.75 -18.25 6.58
N ALA A 235 6.66 -17.50 5.49
CA ALA A 235 7.80 -16.99 4.73
C ALA A 235 7.98 -15.46 4.85
N GLY A 236 7.19 -14.81 5.71
CA GLY A 236 7.21 -13.36 5.91
C GLY A 236 5.99 -12.67 5.30
N CYS A 237 6.19 -11.48 4.74
CA CYS A 237 5.15 -10.74 4.05
C CYS A 237 5.72 -9.83 2.96
N VAL A 238 4.91 -9.58 1.93
CA VAL A 238 5.14 -8.51 0.97
C VAL A 238 4.16 -7.38 1.23
N SER A 239 4.59 -6.14 1.01
CA SER A 239 3.76 -4.96 1.13
C SER A 239 3.99 -4.01 -0.05
N PHE A 240 2.90 -3.61 -0.68
CA PHE A 240 2.94 -2.78 -1.87
C PHE A 240 1.79 -1.78 -1.89
N TYR A 241 1.96 -0.75 -2.72
CA TYR A 241 0.94 0.26 -2.93
C TYR A 241 0.56 0.27 -4.40
N PHE A 242 -0.71 0.03 -4.68
CA PHE A 242 -1.26 0.00 -6.03
C PHE A 242 -2.39 1.00 -6.16
N GLU A 243 -2.49 1.70 -7.29
CA GLU A 243 -3.62 2.57 -7.60
C GLU A 243 -4.32 2.07 -8.86
N SER A 244 -5.66 2.07 -8.84
CA SER A 244 -6.45 1.77 -10.01
C SER A 244 -7.70 2.65 -10.08
N ARG A 245 -8.52 2.45 -11.12
CA ARG A 245 -9.85 3.07 -11.24
C ARG A 245 -10.78 2.85 -10.04
N GLN A 246 -10.50 1.83 -9.23
CA GLN A 246 -11.28 1.52 -8.02
C GLN A 246 -10.83 2.34 -6.82
N GLY A 247 -9.61 2.89 -6.82
CA GLY A 247 -9.05 3.66 -5.70
C GLY A 247 -7.63 3.21 -5.34
N LEU A 248 -7.31 3.31 -4.06
CA LEU A 248 -5.99 3.10 -3.49
C LEU A 248 -5.89 1.72 -2.81
N PHE A 249 -4.83 0.97 -3.09
CA PHE A 249 -4.63 -0.41 -2.64
C PHE A 249 -3.29 -0.54 -1.88
N PRO A 250 -3.24 -0.06 -0.63
CA PRO A 250 -2.13 -0.35 0.28
C PRO A 250 -2.33 -1.78 0.84
N ASN A 251 -1.65 -2.76 0.26
CA ASN A 251 -1.80 -4.17 0.60
C ASN A 251 -0.58 -4.69 1.35
N THR A 252 -0.82 -5.53 2.35
CA THR A 252 0.18 -6.40 2.98
C THR A 252 -0.31 -7.84 2.87
N GLU A 253 0.43 -8.67 2.16
CA GLU A 253 0.09 -10.09 1.99
C GLU A 253 1.04 -10.92 2.87
N TYR A 254 0.48 -11.70 3.80
CA TYR A 254 1.22 -12.66 4.60
C TYR A 254 1.52 -13.88 3.76
N VAL A 255 2.81 -14.16 3.54
CA VAL A 255 3.25 -15.19 2.61
C VAL A 255 3.51 -16.48 3.37
N PHE A 256 2.98 -17.56 2.82
CA PHE A 256 3.28 -18.91 3.24
C PHE A 256 3.85 -19.70 2.07
N ASP A 257 4.75 -20.63 2.38
CA ASP A 257 5.27 -21.58 1.42
C ASP A 257 4.81 -22.99 1.84
N LEU A 258 4.44 -23.80 0.85
CA LEU A 258 4.04 -25.19 1.05
C LEU A 258 4.69 -26.08 0.00
N GLU A 259 5.60 -26.95 0.45
CA GLU A 259 6.14 -28.00 -0.42
C GLU A 259 5.09 -29.10 -0.57
N LEU A 260 4.74 -29.42 -1.81
CA LEU A 260 3.71 -30.39 -2.18
C LEU A 260 4.36 -31.65 -2.78
N PRO A 261 3.73 -32.83 -2.60
CA PRO A 261 4.13 -34.04 -3.30
C PRO A 261 4.10 -33.86 -4.82
N VAL A 262 5.00 -34.54 -5.54
CA VAL A 262 5.10 -34.46 -7.01
C VAL A 262 3.82 -34.96 -7.70
N ASP A 263 3.10 -35.89 -7.06
CA ASP A 263 1.85 -36.48 -7.54
C ASP A 263 0.60 -35.72 -7.08
N PHE A 264 0.74 -34.68 -6.26
CA PHE A 264 -0.39 -33.83 -5.87
C PHE A 264 -0.82 -32.94 -7.04
N VAL A 265 -2.12 -32.98 -7.34
CA VAL A 265 -2.75 -32.10 -8.33
C VAL A 265 -3.84 -31.30 -7.62
N PRO A 266 -3.76 -29.95 -7.60
CA PRO A 266 -4.79 -29.13 -6.98
C PRO A 266 -6.10 -29.19 -7.77
N HIS A 267 -7.20 -29.07 -7.03
CA HIS A 267 -8.54 -29.04 -7.58
C HIS A 267 -9.36 -27.93 -6.94
N ASN A 268 -10.14 -27.23 -7.76
CA ASN A 268 -11.07 -26.21 -7.28
C ASN A 268 -12.23 -26.86 -6.49
N ALA A 269 -12.54 -26.37 -5.29
CA ALA A 269 -13.69 -26.82 -4.51
C ALA A 269 -14.90 -25.86 -4.54
N ASP A 270 -14.70 -24.56 -4.77
CA ASP A 270 -15.72 -23.51 -4.54
C ASP A 270 -16.15 -22.73 -5.79
N GLY A 271 -15.51 -22.95 -6.94
CA GLY A 271 -15.81 -22.28 -8.20
C GLY A 271 -14.95 -21.04 -8.49
N GLU A 272 -13.98 -20.71 -7.65
CA GLU A 272 -13.16 -19.50 -7.76
C GLU A 272 -12.01 -19.62 -8.77
N VAL A 273 -11.64 -20.85 -9.13
CA VAL A 273 -10.49 -21.20 -9.97
C VAL A 273 -10.91 -21.97 -11.21
N GLN A 274 -10.41 -21.62 -12.40
CA GLN A 274 -10.76 -22.35 -13.63
C GLN A 274 -9.69 -23.33 -14.10
N ALA A 275 -8.43 -23.12 -13.71
CA ALA A 275 -7.32 -23.99 -14.08
C ALA A 275 -6.14 -23.85 -13.12
N PHE A 276 -5.27 -24.85 -13.11
CA PHE A 276 -3.98 -24.83 -12.44
C PHE A 276 -2.88 -25.19 -13.42
N GLU A 277 -1.69 -24.64 -13.22
CA GLU A 277 -0.51 -24.95 -14.01
C GLU A 277 0.72 -25.04 -13.10
N LEU A 278 1.46 -26.14 -13.22
CA LEU A 278 2.76 -26.32 -12.56
C LEU A 278 3.85 -25.88 -13.53
N LEU A 279 4.62 -24.86 -13.15
CA LEU A 279 5.66 -24.29 -13.99
C LEU A 279 7.04 -24.41 -13.35
N PRO A 280 8.09 -24.75 -14.10
CA PRO A 280 9.46 -24.55 -13.63
C PRO A 280 9.69 -23.10 -13.21
N ALA A 281 10.46 -22.87 -12.14
CA ALA A 281 10.68 -21.54 -11.58
C ALA A 281 11.19 -20.52 -12.63
N LYS A 282 12.01 -20.97 -13.59
CA LYS A 282 12.47 -20.14 -14.71
C LYS A 282 11.32 -19.67 -15.62
N GLU A 283 10.32 -20.51 -15.85
CA GLU A 283 9.13 -20.15 -16.64
C GLU A 283 8.16 -19.28 -15.83
N CYS A 284 8.09 -19.48 -14.50
CA CYS A 284 7.35 -18.57 -13.61
C CYS A 284 7.86 -17.14 -13.70
N VAL A 285 9.19 -16.92 -13.74
CA VAL A 285 9.78 -15.58 -13.96
C VAL A 285 9.16 -14.93 -15.20
N GLU A 286 9.09 -15.67 -16.32
CA GLU A 286 8.52 -15.15 -17.56
C GLU A 286 7.01 -14.91 -17.46
N ARG A 287 6.29 -15.78 -16.76
CA ARG A 287 4.83 -15.72 -16.61
C ARG A 287 4.37 -14.51 -15.79
N VAL A 288 5.05 -14.23 -14.69
CA VAL A 288 4.69 -13.14 -13.75
C VAL A 288 4.71 -11.77 -14.43
N PHE A 289 5.53 -11.59 -15.45
CA PHE A 289 5.64 -10.33 -16.19
C PHE A 289 4.69 -10.22 -17.39
N THR A 290 3.82 -11.20 -17.59
CA THR A 290 2.81 -11.12 -18.65
C THR A 290 1.64 -10.23 -18.25
N PRO A 291 0.96 -9.54 -19.20
CA PRO A 291 -0.25 -8.78 -18.91
C PRO A 291 -1.39 -9.64 -18.33
N ASP A 292 -1.33 -10.96 -18.52
CA ASP A 292 -2.33 -11.91 -18.04
C ASP A 292 -2.11 -12.34 -16.59
N PHE A 293 -1.00 -11.93 -15.96
CA PHE A 293 -0.80 -12.12 -14.53
C PHE A 293 -1.49 -11.01 -13.72
N LYS A 294 -2.12 -11.37 -12.60
CA LYS A 294 -2.75 -10.43 -11.68
C LYS A 294 -1.69 -9.55 -11.03
N THR A 295 -1.80 -8.24 -11.25
CA THR A 295 -0.78 -7.27 -10.83
C THR A 295 -0.48 -7.32 -9.33
N THR A 296 -1.50 -7.51 -8.49
CA THR A 296 -1.32 -7.52 -7.03
C THR A 296 -0.78 -8.85 -6.48
N SER A 297 -0.69 -9.88 -7.32
CA SER A 297 -0.18 -11.22 -6.98
C SER A 297 1.29 -11.37 -7.35
N ALA A 298 1.73 -10.64 -8.38
CA ALA A 298 3.11 -10.67 -8.84
C ALA A 298 4.15 -10.43 -7.72
N PRO A 299 3.94 -9.50 -6.76
CA PRO A 299 4.87 -9.31 -5.64
C PRO A 299 5.18 -10.59 -4.85
N VAL A 300 4.18 -11.43 -4.60
CA VAL A 300 4.34 -12.66 -3.79
C VAL A 300 5.20 -13.69 -4.52
N VAL A 301 4.96 -13.89 -5.83
CA VAL A 301 5.76 -14.85 -6.62
C VAL A 301 7.19 -14.36 -6.80
N ILE A 302 7.39 -13.04 -6.98
CA ILE A 302 8.74 -12.47 -7.12
C ILE A 302 9.51 -12.60 -5.82
N ASP A 303 8.89 -12.31 -4.66
CA ASP A 303 9.48 -12.56 -3.35
C ASP A 303 9.94 -14.02 -3.21
N PHE A 304 9.08 -14.99 -3.57
CA PHE A 304 9.43 -16.40 -3.58
C PHE A 304 10.64 -16.70 -4.49
N LEU A 305 10.62 -16.22 -5.73
CA LEU A 305 11.71 -16.44 -6.69
C LEU A 305 13.03 -15.80 -6.24
N ILE A 306 13.00 -14.67 -5.52
CA ILE A 306 14.17 -14.04 -4.90
C ILE A 306 14.70 -14.91 -3.75
N ARG A 307 13.83 -15.30 -2.80
CA ARG A 307 14.20 -16.13 -1.63
C ARG A 307 14.79 -17.49 -2.04
N HIS A 308 14.37 -18.01 -3.19
CA HIS A 308 14.87 -19.27 -3.75
C HIS A 308 16.00 -19.11 -4.79
N GLY A 309 16.51 -17.90 -5.02
CA GLY A 309 17.70 -17.66 -5.86
C GLY A 309 17.46 -17.74 -7.36
N HIS A 310 16.21 -17.64 -7.82
CA HIS A 310 15.85 -17.61 -9.25
C HIS A 310 15.80 -16.19 -9.82
N ILE A 311 15.71 -15.17 -8.97
CA ILE A 311 15.93 -13.77 -9.30
C ILE A 311 17.05 -13.27 -8.39
N THR A 312 18.16 -12.85 -8.96
CA THR A 312 19.36 -12.45 -8.21
C THR A 312 19.84 -11.04 -8.61
N ALA A 313 20.69 -10.45 -7.76
CA ALA A 313 21.33 -9.17 -8.05
C ALA A 313 22.33 -9.26 -9.24
N ASP A 314 22.83 -10.45 -9.56
CA ASP A 314 23.72 -10.66 -10.71
C ASP A 314 22.96 -10.67 -12.05
N ASP A 315 21.67 -11.02 -12.02
CA ASP A 315 20.82 -11.15 -13.21
C ASP A 315 19.96 -9.91 -13.49
N VAL A 316 19.69 -9.08 -12.47
CA VAL A 316 18.75 -7.95 -12.53
C VAL A 316 19.39 -6.64 -12.07
N LEU A 317 19.48 -5.67 -12.98
CA LEU A 317 20.09 -4.37 -12.70
C LEU A 317 19.38 -3.57 -11.59
N ASP A 318 18.04 -3.55 -11.59
CA ASP A 318 17.22 -2.81 -10.62
C ASP A 318 16.83 -3.66 -9.38
N PHE A 319 17.60 -4.71 -9.05
CA PHE A 319 17.25 -5.69 -8.02
C PHE A 319 16.90 -5.07 -6.66
N THR A 320 17.73 -4.15 -6.15
CA THR A 320 17.49 -3.51 -4.85
C THR A 320 16.18 -2.73 -4.83
N GLN A 321 15.85 -2.08 -5.94
CA GLN A 321 14.59 -1.35 -6.05
C GLN A 321 13.38 -2.28 -6.12
N ILE A 322 13.50 -3.45 -6.75
CA ILE A 322 12.47 -4.49 -6.69
C ILE A 322 12.22 -4.87 -5.23
N VAL A 323 13.27 -5.19 -4.48
CA VAL A 323 13.15 -5.53 -3.06
C VAL A 323 12.45 -4.40 -2.27
N GLU A 324 12.82 -3.14 -2.47
CA GLU A 324 12.14 -2.00 -1.84
C GLU A 324 10.65 -1.87 -2.25
N LEU A 325 10.32 -2.23 -3.49
CA LEU A 325 8.94 -2.21 -4.00
C LEU A 325 8.08 -3.35 -3.45
N LEU A 326 8.69 -4.48 -3.08
CA LEU A 326 8.04 -5.60 -2.41
C LEU A 326 7.82 -5.35 -0.91
N HIS A 327 8.50 -4.35 -0.34
CA HIS A 327 8.44 -4.03 1.09
C HIS A 327 8.16 -2.54 1.34
N VAL A 328 7.16 -1.98 0.64
CA VAL A 328 6.71 -0.61 0.87
C VAL A 328 6.31 -0.48 2.35
N PRO A 329 6.81 0.53 3.09
CA PRO A 329 6.67 0.58 4.54
C PRO A 329 5.29 1.12 4.96
N LEU A 330 4.22 0.42 4.57
CA LEU A 330 2.83 0.84 4.77
C LEU A 330 2.49 1.09 6.24
N GLN A 331 3.19 0.44 7.18
CA GLN A 331 3.00 0.67 8.61
C GLN A 331 3.43 2.07 9.05
N SER A 332 4.51 2.60 8.47
CA SER A 332 5.05 3.92 8.80
C SER A 332 4.70 4.99 7.76
N LEU A 333 3.88 4.69 6.75
CA LEU A 333 3.39 5.70 5.82
C LEU A 333 2.31 6.59 6.46
N TYR A 334 1.48 6.04 7.35
CA TYR A 334 0.33 6.75 7.94
C TYR A 334 0.74 7.46 9.23
N THR A 335 1.31 8.66 9.07
CA THR A 335 2.05 9.37 10.13
C THR A 335 1.36 10.64 10.64
N TYR A 336 0.10 10.88 10.29
CA TYR A 336 -0.61 12.11 10.68
C TYR A 336 -0.49 12.42 12.18
N LYS A 337 -0.79 11.44 13.06
CA LYS A 337 -0.72 11.63 14.52
C LYS A 337 0.69 11.97 15.00
N THR A 338 1.69 11.18 14.59
CA THR A 338 3.10 11.41 14.95
C THR A 338 3.56 12.81 14.52
N ARG A 339 3.16 13.25 13.32
CA ARG A 339 3.47 14.61 12.84
C ARG A 339 2.77 15.68 13.67
N LEU A 340 1.49 15.50 14.04
CA LEU A 340 0.79 16.43 14.92
C LEU A 340 1.48 16.56 16.28
N GLU A 341 1.84 15.44 16.90
CA GLU A 341 2.49 15.42 18.21
C GLU A 341 3.87 16.08 18.18
N LEU A 342 4.68 15.83 17.13
CA LEU A 342 5.97 16.49 16.95
C LEU A 342 5.83 18.00 16.81
N VAL A 343 4.86 18.47 16.02
CA VAL A 343 4.61 19.91 15.85
C VAL A 343 4.09 20.54 17.15
N GLN A 344 3.21 19.86 17.88
CA GLN A 344 2.75 20.35 19.18
C GLN A 344 3.92 20.47 20.17
N LYS A 345 4.81 19.47 20.22
CA LYS A 345 6.04 19.52 21.04
C LYS A 345 6.96 20.67 20.62
N GLN A 346 7.17 20.88 19.32
CA GLN A 346 7.97 22.00 18.79
C GLN A 346 7.35 23.36 19.15
N LYS A 347 6.03 23.53 18.97
CA LYS A 347 5.31 24.76 19.35
C LYS A 347 5.39 25.02 20.86
N GLN A 348 5.26 23.99 21.69
CA GLN A 348 5.42 24.10 23.15
C GLN A 348 6.85 24.46 23.54
N GLN A 349 7.86 23.87 22.89
CA GLN A 349 9.27 24.17 23.13
C GLN A 349 9.64 25.59 22.69
N GLN A 350 9.11 26.03 21.55
CA GLN A 350 9.31 27.40 21.05
C GLN A 350 8.64 28.43 21.95
N LYS A 351 7.42 28.17 22.45
CA LYS A 351 6.76 29.03 23.45
C LYS A 351 7.53 29.10 24.77
N LYS A 352 8.18 28.01 25.20
CA LYS A 352 9.05 28.01 26.39
C LYS A 352 10.33 28.81 26.19
N LEU A 353 10.89 28.82 24.98
CA LEU A 353 12.07 29.61 24.63
C LEU A 353 11.75 31.10 24.51
N THR A 354 10.59 31.47 23.95
CA THR A 354 10.17 32.88 23.81
C THR A 354 9.47 33.44 25.06
N GLY A 355 9.05 32.60 26.00
CA GLY A 355 8.38 33.02 27.24
C GLY A 355 9.33 33.35 28.40
N ASN A 356 10.65 33.26 28.20
CA ASN A 356 11.66 33.53 29.22
C ASN A 356 12.37 34.89 29.06
N GLU A 357 11.97 35.74 28.09
CA GLU A 357 12.61 37.05 27.85
C GLU A 357 11.93 38.24 28.57
N ASP A 358 10.79 38.06 29.24
CA ASP A 358 10.02 39.18 29.83
C ASP A 358 9.96 39.20 31.37
N THR A 359 10.99 38.74 32.08
CA THR A 359 11.07 38.94 33.54
C THR A 359 12.51 39.13 34.06
N ASN A 360 13.19 40.21 33.63
CA ASN A 360 14.01 41.01 34.55
C ASN A 360 14.53 42.30 33.89
N CYS A 361 13.81 43.41 34.05
CA CYS A 361 14.45 44.72 34.09
C CYS A 361 13.70 45.57 35.10
N ASN A 362 13.95 45.28 36.37
CA ASN A 362 13.57 46.13 37.48
C ASN A 362 14.72 47.14 37.66
N CYS A 363 14.51 48.39 37.29
CA CYS A 363 15.35 49.48 37.76
C CYS A 363 14.44 50.60 38.25
N ASP A 364 14.40 50.70 39.57
CA ASP A 364 13.58 51.58 40.38
C ASP A 364 13.83 53.08 40.14
N CYS A 365 12.79 53.85 40.47
CA CYS A 365 12.75 55.30 40.53
C CYS A 365 13.92 55.96 41.26
N LEU A 366 14.39 57.10 40.72
CA LEU A 366 15.02 58.15 41.52
C LEU A 366 14.21 59.45 41.42
N GLN A 367 13.81 59.94 42.60
CA GLN A 367 13.01 61.14 42.82
C GLN A 367 13.83 62.42 42.65
N SER A 368 13.14 63.42 42.11
CA SER A 368 13.28 64.88 42.29
C SER A 368 14.21 65.39 43.40
N THR A 369 15.17 66.24 43.03
CA THR A 369 15.64 67.36 43.86
C THR A 369 15.79 68.64 43.02
N LYS A 370 15.24 69.74 43.55
CA LYS A 370 15.15 71.10 42.98
C LYS A 370 16.52 71.79 42.77
N PRO A 371 16.57 72.86 41.95
CA PRO A 371 17.78 73.64 41.71
C PRO A 371 17.99 74.75 42.76
N THR A 372 19.25 74.98 43.12
CA THR A 372 19.71 76.21 43.81
C THR A 372 20.98 76.72 43.15
N GLU A 373 20.97 78.01 42.85
CA GLU A 373 22.02 78.82 42.24
C GLU A 373 23.27 79.01 43.13
N ASN A 374 24.28 79.63 42.49
CA ASN A 374 25.56 80.21 42.95
C ASN A 374 26.74 79.34 42.49
N GLY A 375 27.74 79.82 41.75
CA GLY A 375 28.24 81.17 41.48
C GLY A 375 29.77 81.08 41.45
N TYR A 376 30.41 81.80 40.53
CA TYR A 376 31.84 82.17 40.50
C TYR A 376 32.92 81.17 40.01
N LYS A 377 33.35 81.42 38.76
CA LYS A 377 34.68 81.94 38.30
C LYS A 377 35.97 81.08 38.27
N ASN A 378 36.72 81.40 37.19
CA ASN A 378 38.15 81.24 36.85
C ASN A 378 38.48 79.89 36.17
N GLY A 379 38.89 79.81 34.89
CA GLY A 379 39.97 80.54 34.18
C GLY A 379 41.29 79.76 34.35
N PRO A 380 42.25 79.72 33.39
CA PRO A 380 42.40 80.48 32.15
C PRO A 380 42.06 79.73 30.85
#